data_AF-A0A8X7C4B4-F1
#
_entry.id   AF-A0A8X7C4B4-F1
#
_cell.length_a   1.000
_cell.length_b   1.000
_cell.length_c   1.000
_cell.angle_alpha   90.00
_cell.angle_beta   90.00
_cell.angle_gamma   90.00
#
_symmetry.space_group_name_H-M   'P 1'
#
loop_
_entity.id
_entity.type
_entity.pdbx_description
1 polymer ?
#
loop_
_entity_poly.entity_id
_entity_poly.type
_entity_poly.pdbx_seq_one_letter_code
_entity_poly.pdbx_strand_id
1 'polypeptide(L)'
;MLTFKEIVLVKLAAEFMNDLDTRKIIKYSIYKIWSEVIKKVISSLCIPFTLKKDIFAMVKHILTKVHNWMVDHNRIFTKKQEDSIKFCFKVDGEVDRVKTADLLIHSEELDVQRRFVLACQYWTSWDVLAFFKNLQESAREQILHKYSTANEDLNLYEKNAVQCGLKTTKKEVSLNLGVGAINIIIGIAFLFRLTFWMI
;
A
#
# COMPACT_ATOMS: atom_id res chain seq x y z
N MET A 1 6.25 24.94 12.61
CA MET A 1 7.33 24.92 11.62
C MET A 1 8.56 24.34 12.31
N LEU A 2 9.18 23.30 11.76
CA LEU A 2 10.36 22.68 12.37
C LEU A 2 11.62 23.53 12.14
N THR A 3 12.50 23.53 13.12
CA THR A 3 13.83 24.11 13.05
C THR A 3 14.75 23.25 12.17
N PHE A 4 15.83 23.84 11.67
CA PHE A 4 16.85 23.11 10.90
C PHE A 4 17.41 21.91 11.69
N LYS A 5 17.64 22.10 12.99
CA LYS A 5 18.10 21.03 13.89
C LYS A 5 17.10 19.87 13.93
N GLU A 6 15.81 20.14 14.05
CA GLU A 6 14.77 19.11 14.07
C GLU A 6 14.68 18.37 12.72
N ILE A 7 14.81 19.07 11.59
CA ILE A 7 14.82 18.46 10.26
C ILE A 7 16.00 17.49 10.10
N VAL A 8 17.20 17.89 10.54
CA VAL A 8 18.40 17.04 10.49
C VAL A 8 18.21 15.80 11.38
N LEU A 9 17.62 15.98 12.57
CA LEU A 9 17.32 14.89 13.49
C LEU A 9 16.30 13.90 12.92
N VAL A 10 15.23 14.40 12.28
CA VAL A 10 14.25 13.54 11.59
C VAL A 10 14.93 12.73 10.50
N LYS A 11 15.76 13.36 9.66
CA LYS A 11 16.48 12.64 8.60
C LYS A 11 17.40 11.56 9.14
N LEU A 12 18.22 11.88 10.14
CA LEU A 12 19.10 10.90 10.78
C LEU A 12 18.31 9.73 11.37
N ALA A 13 17.19 10.01 12.03
CA ALA A 13 16.34 8.99 12.60
C ALA A 13 15.62 8.14 11.53
N ALA A 14 15.21 8.74 10.41
CA ALA A 14 14.63 8.02 9.28
C ALA A 14 15.63 7.10 8.59
N GLU A 15 16.86 7.57 8.36
CA GLU A 15 17.96 6.75 7.82
C GLU A 15 18.30 5.59 8.77
N PHE A 16 18.38 5.89 10.07
CA PHE A 16 18.58 4.88 11.11
C PHE A 16 17.49 3.79 11.06
N MET A 17 16.23 4.18 10.87
CA MET A 17 15.11 3.23 10.75
C MET A 17 15.12 2.42 9.44
N ASN A 18 15.78 2.92 8.40
CA ASN A 18 15.86 2.24 7.11
C ASN A 18 17.09 1.33 6.96
N ASP A 19 18.03 1.40 7.91
CA ASP A 19 19.17 0.50 8.01
C ASP A 19 18.73 -0.94 8.35
N LEU A 20 19.20 -1.90 7.55
CA LEU A 20 18.79 -3.31 7.65
C LEU A 20 19.19 -3.96 8.98
N ASP A 21 20.37 -3.63 9.49
CA ASP A 21 20.87 -4.21 10.73
C ASP A 21 20.15 -3.63 11.93
N THR A 22 19.93 -2.32 11.90
CA THR A 22 19.07 -1.62 12.86
C THR A 22 17.69 -2.25 12.86
N ARG A 23 17.05 -2.48 11.71
CA ARG A 23 15.73 -3.12 11.60
C ARG A 23 15.67 -4.53 12.20
N LYS A 24 16.71 -5.34 12.01
CA LYS A 24 16.79 -6.68 12.57
C LYS A 24 16.91 -6.65 14.10
N ILE A 25 17.74 -5.77 14.66
CA ILE A 25 17.94 -5.67 16.12
C ILE A 25 16.66 -5.19 16.81
N ILE A 26 16.02 -4.20 16.19
CA ILE A 26 14.67 -3.71 16.43
C ILE A 26 13.71 -4.91 16.56
N LYS A 27 13.55 -5.74 15.53
CA LYS A 27 12.60 -6.86 15.50
C LYS A 27 12.69 -7.84 16.67
N TYR A 28 13.90 -8.23 17.09
CA TYR A 28 14.07 -9.23 18.15
C TYR A 28 13.63 -8.74 19.54
N SER A 29 13.35 -7.45 19.69
CA SER A 29 13.18 -6.80 20.98
C SER A 29 11.71 -6.53 21.36
N ILE A 30 10.76 -7.45 21.05
CA ILE A 30 9.31 -7.44 21.41
C ILE A 30 8.92 -6.31 22.38
N TYR A 31 8.26 -5.26 21.85
CA TYR A 31 7.58 -4.10 22.48
C TYR A 31 8.13 -3.39 23.73
N LYS A 32 9.13 -3.93 24.42
CA LYS A 32 9.62 -3.50 25.73
C LYS A 32 11.14 -3.33 25.76
N ILE A 33 11.87 -3.95 24.83
CA ILE A 33 13.35 -3.98 24.81
C ILE A 33 13.92 -2.95 23.80
N TRP A 34 13.09 -2.45 22.89
CA TRP A 34 13.45 -1.43 21.89
C TRP A 34 14.11 -0.19 22.46
N SER A 35 13.62 0.31 23.60
CA SER A 35 14.23 1.48 24.24
C SER A 35 15.68 1.22 24.62
N GLU A 36 16.01 0.01 25.10
CA GLU A 36 17.37 -0.34 25.50
C GLU A 36 18.28 -0.58 24.31
N VAL A 37 17.76 -1.19 23.23
CA VAL A 37 18.48 -1.34 21.96
C VAL A 37 18.83 0.03 21.38
N ILE A 38 17.84 0.90 21.23
CA ILE A 38 18.03 2.23 20.65
C ILE A 38 18.94 3.06 21.53
N LYS A 39 18.77 2.98 22.86
CA LYS A 39 19.65 3.65 23.82
C LYS A 39 21.09 3.15 23.69
N LYS A 40 21.31 1.84 23.52
CA LYS A 40 22.64 1.27 23.30
C LYS A 40 23.26 1.79 22.01
N VAL A 41 22.54 1.77 20.89
CA VAL A 41 23.05 2.25 19.60
C VAL A 41 23.32 3.75 19.61
N ILE A 42 22.41 4.56 20.17
CA ILE A 42 22.62 6.00 20.30
C ILE A 42 23.77 6.30 21.27
N SER A 43 23.93 5.49 22.32
CA SER A 43 25.04 5.66 23.27
C SER A 43 26.41 5.43 22.63
N SER A 44 26.51 4.56 21.62
CA SER A 44 27.76 4.31 20.90
C SER A 44 28.10 5.38 19.84
N LEU A 45 27.18 6.31 19.55
CA LEU A 45 27.48 7.43 18.65
C LEU A 45 28.46 8.42 19.29
N CYS A 46 29.46 8.88 18.55
CA CYS A 46 30.42 9.89 18.99
C CYS A 46 29.86 11.31 18.87
N ILE A 47 28.76 11.60 19.57
CA ILE A 47 28.06 12.89 19.55
C ILE A 47 27.79 13.42 20.98
N PRO A 48 27.53 14.73 21.15
CA PRO A 48 27.23 15.32 22.46
C PRO A 48 26.04 14.65 23.15
N PHE A 49 26.10 14.52 24.47
CA PHE A 49 25.05 13.88 25.26
C PHE A 49 23.66 14.52 25.07
N THR A 50 23.60 15.84 24.98
CA THR A 50 22.36 16.57 24.69
C THR A 50 21.77 16.15 23.34
N LEU A 51 22.60 15.98 22.32
CA LEU A 51 22.17 15.51 21.00
C LEU A 51 21.72 14.04 21.03
N LYS A 52 22.38 13.18 21.82
CA LYS A 52 21.94 11.79 22.03
C LYS A 52 20.52 11.73 22.57
N LYS A 53 20.19 12.57 23.56
CA LYS A 53 18.86 12.66 24.15
C LYS A 53 17.82 13.09 23.11
N ASP A 54 18.14 14.09 22.30
CA ASP A 54 17.25 14.60 21.26
C ASP A 54 17.01 13.55 20.16
N ILE A 55 18.06 12.87 19.68
CA ILE A 55 17.94 11.77 18.70
C ILE A 55 17.09 10.65 19.28
N PHE A 56 17.29 10.25 20.54
CA PHE A 56 16.52 9.19 21.17
C PHE A 56 15.02 9.50 21.20
N ALA A 57 14.67 10.74 21.58
CA ALA A 57 13.29 11.19 21.58
C ALA A 57 12.65 11.14 20.18
N MET A 58 13.39 11.58 19.16
CA MET A 58 12.93 11.59 17.77
C MET A 58 12.77 10.18 17.20
N VAL A 59 13.76 9.29 17.43
CA VAL A 59 13.67 7.88 17.00
C VAL A 59 12.46 7.20 17.65
N LYS A 60 12.21 7.44 18.94
CA LYS A 60 11.03 6.91 19.63
C LYS A 60 9.72 7.43 19.00
N HIS A 61 9.68 8.71 18.63
CA HIS A 61 8.53 9.29 17.96
C HIS A 61 8.27 8.62 16.60
N ILE A 62 9.29 8.55 15.74
CA ILE A 62 9.21 7.91 14.42
C ILE A 62 8.78 6.45 14.53
N LEU A 63 9.36 5.69 15.47
CA LEU A 63 8.97 4.31 15.74
C LEU A 63 7.50 4.16 16.10
N THR A 64 6.96 5.09 16.88
CA THR A 64 5.54 5.10 17.21
C THR A 64 4.69 5.28 15.95
N LYS A 65 5.12 6.13 15.01
CA LYS A 65 4.42 6.35 13.74
C LYS A 65 4.50 5.17 12.79
N VAL A 66 5.67 4.56 12.67
CA VAL A 66 5.87 3.30 11.94
C VAL A 66 4.99 2.21 12.54
N HIS A 67 5.00 2.08 13.86
CA HIS A 67 4.22 1.08 14.54
C HIS A 67 2.71 1.25 14.29
N ASN A 68 2.18 2.47 14.40
CA ASN A 68 0.78 2.73 14.10
C ASN A 68 0.44 2.39 12.64
N TRP A 69 1.31 2.75 11.70
CA TRP A 69 1.13 2.36 10.31
C TRP A 69 1.09 0.83 10.16
N MET A 70 1.96 0.09 10.83
CA MET A 70 1.95 -1.38 10.77
C MET A 70 0.68 -1.98 11.34
N VAL A 71 0.17 -1.45 12.46
CA VAL A 71 -1.10 -1.88 13.06
C VAL A 71 -2.26 -1.68 12.08
N ASP A 72 -2.30 -0.52 11.41
CA ASP A 72 -3.34 -0.21 10.43
C ASP A 72 -3.36 -1.17 9.22
N HIS A 73 -2.24 -1.86 8.94
CA HIS A 73 -2.07 -2.74 7.77
C HIS A 73 -1.68 -4.17 8.14
N ASN A 74 -1.89 -4.59 9.39
CA ASN A 74 -1.46 -5.91 9.87
C ASN A 74 -2.10 -7.11 9.13
N ARG A 75 -3.22 -6.88 8.43
CA ARG A 75 -3.90 -7.88 7.59
C ARG A 75 -3.28 -8.04 6.21
N ILE A 76 -2.47 -7.07 5.77
CA ILE A 76 -1.87 -7.05 4.43
C ILE A 76 -0.56 -7.82 4.44
N PHE A 77 0.30 -7.58 5.43
CA PHE A 77 1.67 -8.11 5.44
C PHE A 77 1.80 -9.39 6.26
N THR A 78 2.62 -10.32 5.78
CA THR A 78 3.12 -11.42 6.62
C THR A 78 4.28 -10.94 7.48
N LYS A 79 4.52 -11.58 8.63
CA LYS A 79 5.68 -11.30 9.50
C LYS A 79 7.04 -11.27 8.79
N LYS A 80 7.18 -11.95 7.65
CA LYS A 80 8.41 -11.93 6.84
C LYS A 80 8.49 -10.68 5.96
N GLN A 81 7.35 -10.23 5.43
CA GLN A 81 7.25 -9.03 4.60
C GLN A 81 7.33 -7.75 5.44
N GLU A 82 6.85 -7.76 6.68
CA GLU A 82 6.96 -6.62 7.60
C GLU A 82 8.42 -6.13 7.75
N ASP A 83 9.40 -7.04 7.62
CA ASP A 83 10.82 -6.75 7.78
C ASP A 83 11.45 -6.00 6.59
N SER A 84 10.89 -6.19 5.40
CA SER A 84 11.45 -5.66 4.16
C SER A 84 10.82 -4.33 3.77
N ILE A 85 9.79 -3.89 4.51
CA ILE A 85 9.11 -2.61 4.26
C ILE A 85 10.11 -1.45 4.42
N LYS A 86 10.26 -0.70 3.34
CA LYS A 86 10.96 0.58 3.32
C LYS A 86 9.93 1.69 3.53
N PHE A 87 10.10 2.46 4.59
CA PHE A 87 9.19 3.57 4.90
C PHE A 87 9.70 4.87 4.27
N CYS A 88 8.78 5.57 3.62
CA CYS A 88 9.00 6.97 3.27
C CYS A 88 8.60 7.84 4.45
N PHE A 89 9.44 8.81 4.81
CA PHE A 89 9.14 9.76 5.88
C PHE A 89 8.97 11.17 5.30
N LYS A 90 8.03 11.91 5.88
CA LYS A 90 7.89 13.35 5.69
C LYS A 90 8.96 14.08 6.50
N VAL A 91 9.11 15.38 6.22
CA VAL A 91 10.07 16.25 6.92
C VAL A 91 9.80 16.38 8.42
N ASP A 92 8.59 16.04 8.87
CA ASP A 92 8.17 16.04 10.26
C ASP A 92 8.35 14.68 10.97
N GLY A 93 8.86 13.67 10.26
CA GLY A 93 9.09 12.33 10.82
C GLY A 93 7.84 11.46 10.81
N GLU A 94 6.72 11.95 10.30
CA GLU A 94 5.56 11.10 10.01
C GLU A 94 5.87 10.18 8.83
N VAL A 95 5.28 8.99 8.84
CA VAL A 95 5.30 8.11 7.66
C VAL A 95 4.49 8.79 6.55
N ASP A 96 5.12 9.00 5.40
CA ASP A 96 4.42 9.37 4.18
C ASP A 96 3.65 8.15 3.69
N ARG A 97 2.42 8.02 4.18
CA ARG A 97 1.59 6.83 3.97
C ARG A 97 1.35 6.55 2.48
N VAL A 98 1.13 7.60 1.69
CA VAL A 98 0.86 7.49 0.25
C VAL A 98 2.12 7.04 -0.48
N LYS A 99 3.26 7.70 -0.26
CA LYS A 99 4.52 7.28 -0.91
C LYS A 99 4.99 5.90 -0.47
N THR A 100 4.81 5.56 0.79
CA THR A 100 5.14 4.23 1.32
C THR A 100 4.26 3.16 0.66
N ALA A 101 2.96 3.41 0.56
CA ALA A 101 2.05 2.51 -0.13
C ALA A 101 2.39 2.36 -1.60
N ASP A 102 2.72 3.45 -2.29
CA ASP A 102 3.12 3.46 -3.69
C ASP A 102 4.38 2.61 -3.94
N LEU A 103 5.42 2.76 -3.12
CA LEU A 103 6.61 1.91 -3.20
C LEU A 103 6.30 0.42 -3.01
N LEU A 104 5.41 0.10 -2.09
CA LEU A 104 5.03 -1.28 -1.78
C LEU A 104 4.14 -1.89 -2.87
N ILE A 105 3.23 -1.09 -3.44
CA ILE A 105 2.40 -1.46 -4.59
C ILE A 105 3.27 -1.87 -5.77
N HIS A 106 4.37 -1.16 -6.01
CA HIS A 106 5.30 -1.43 -7.11
C HIS A 106 6.39 -2.45 -6.76
N SER A 107 6.41 -2.98 -5.53
CA SER A 107 7.39 -3.97 -5.09
C SER A 107 7.00 -5.39 -5.51
N GLU A 108 7.98 -6.17 -5.99
CA GLU A 108 7.80 -7.59 -6.28
C GLU A 108 7.77 -8.46 -5.01
N GLU A 109 8.09 -7.90 -3.85
CA GLU A 109 8.09 -8.61 -2.56
C GLU A 109 6.67 -8.93 -2.05
N LEU A 110 5.66 -8.24 -2.60
CA LEU A 110 4.25 -8.49 -2.33
C LEU A 110 3.63 -9.25 -3.49
N ASP A 111 2.79 -10.25 -3.19
CA ASP A 111 1.97 -10.87 -4.22
C ASP A 111 0.92 -9.88 -4.74
N VAL A 112 0.39 -10.21 -5.93
CA VAL A 112 -0.58 -9.37 -6.64
C VAL A 112 -1.85 -9.09 -5.84
N GLN A 113 -2.29 -10.02 -4.97
CA GLN A 113 -3.49 -9.84 -4.16
C GLN A 113 -3.26 -8.79 -3.07
N ARG A 114 -2.12 -8.86 -2.37
CA ARG A 114 -1.74 -7.85 -1.37
C ARG A 114 -1.53 -6.48 -1.99
N ARG A 115 -0.87 -6.41 -3.16
CA ARG A 115 -0.71 -5.15 -3.92
C ARG A 115 -2.05 -4.56 -4.32
N PHE A 116 -2.98 -5.39 -4.78
CA PHE A 116 -4.34 -4.96 -5.11
C PHE A 116 -5.08 -4.36 -3.89
N VAL A 117 -5.02 -5.02 -2.73
CA VAL A 117 -5.64 -4.51 -1.49
C VAL A 117 -5.03 -3.16 -1.08
N LEU A 118 -3.70 -3.03 -1.15
CA LEU A 118 -3.01 -1.80 -0.82
C LEU A 118 -3.33 -0.67 -1.82
N ALA A 119 -3.35 -0.96 -3.12
CA ALA A 119 -3.74 -0.01 -4.17
C ALA A 119 -5.19 0.47 -3.98
N CYS A 120 -6.09 -0.42 -3.58
CA CYS A 120 -7.45 -0.05 -3.22
C CYS A 120 -7.52 0.88 -2.01
N GLN A 121 -6.74 0.59 -0.97
CA GLN A 121 -6.73 1.38 0.27
C GLN A 121 -6.22 2.82 0.04
N TYR A 122 -5.26 3.00 -0.87
CA TYR A 122 -4.64 4.29 -1.18
C TYR A 122 -5.13 4.94 -2.48
N TRP A 123 -6.13 4.35 -3.14
CA TRP A 123 -6.76 4.84 -4.37
C TRP A 123 -5.79 5.13 -5.53
N THR A 124 -4.82 4.26 -5.77
CA THR A 124 -3.97 4.38 -6.96
C THR A 124 -4.71 3.83 -8.20
N SER A 125 -5.57 4.68 -8.78
CA SER A 125 -6.58 4.27 -9.77
C SER A 125 -6.07 3.46 -10.97
N TRP A 126 -4.85 3.72 -11.42
CA TRP A 126 -4.22 2.96 -12.53
C TRP A 126 -3.79 1.56 -12.09
N ASP A 127 -3.22 1.44 -10.89
CA ASP A 127 -2.71 0.18 -10.38
C ASP A 127 -3.84 -0.75 -9.95
N VAL A 128 -4.94 -0.20 -9.43
CA VAL A 128 -6.12 -1.00 -9.07
C VAL A 128 -6.65 -1.78 -10.29
N LEU A 129 -6.75 -1.11 -11.44
CA LEU A 129 -7.19 -1.74 -12.68
C LEU A 129 -6.19 -2.79 -13.18
N ALA A 130 -4.90 -2.44 -13.16
CA ALA A 130 -3.83 -3.32 -13.62
C ALA A 130 -3.75 -4.60 -12.78
N PHE A 131 -3.77 -4.49 -11.45
CA PHE A 131 -3.72 -5.65 -10.59
C PHE A 131 -5.00 -6.47 -10.65
N PHE A 132 -6.18 -5.84 -10.71
CA PHE A 132 -7.44 -6.58 -10.80
C PHE A 132 -7.47 -7.51 -12.03
N LYS A 133 -6.97 -7.04 -13.18
CA LYS A 133 -6.86 -7.87 -14.40
C LYS A 133 -5.90 -9.04 -14.25
N ASN A 134 -4.84 -8.85 -13.46
CA ASN A 134 -3.79 -9.85 -13.24
C ASN A 134 -4.13 -10.83 -12.10
N LEU A 135 -5.23 -10.64 -11.37
CA LEU A 135 -5.71 -11.60 -10.38
C LEU A 135 -6.27 -12.85 -11.07
N GLN A 136 -5.99 -14.02 -10.48
CA GLN A 136 -6.66 -15.25 -10.87
C GLN A 136 -8.18 -15.14 -10.66
N GLU A 137 -8.95 -15.82 -11.50
CA GLU A 137 -10.42 -15.77 -11.45
C GLU A 137 -10.97 -16.21 -10.11
N SER A 138 -10.46 -17.31 -9.53
CA SER A 138 -10.80 -17.76 -8.18
C SER A 138 -10.49 -16.72 -7.10
N ALA A 139 -9.38 -15.97 -7.22
CA ALA A 139 -9.04 -14.90 -6.29
C ALA A 139 -9.99 -13.71 -6.44
N ARG A 140 -10.38 -13.35 -7.68
CA ARG A 140 -11.40 -12.33 -7.94
C ARG A 140 -12.75 -12.74 -7.37
N GLU A 141 -13.17 -13.97 -7.58
CA GLU A 141 -14.42 -14.52 -7.04
C GLU A 141 -14.41 -14.55 -5.51
N GLN A 142 -13.32 -14.95 -4.86
CA GLN A 142 -13.19 -14.86 -3.41
C GLN A 142 -13.27 -13.42 -2.91
N ILE A 143 -12.66 -12.47 -3.62
CA ILE A 143 -12.75 -11.02 -3.35
C ILE A 143 -14.14 -10.47 -3.71
N LEU A 144 -14.93 -11.08 -4.58
CA LEU A 144 -16.30 -10.61 -4.82
C LEU A 144 -17.25 -11.23 -3.79
N HIS A 145 -17.09 -12.52 -3.51
CA HIS A 145 -17.88 -13.30 -2.58
C HIS A 145 -17.73 -12.81 -1.13
N LYS A 146 -16.50 -12.68 -0.63
CA LYS A 146 -16.21 -12.19 0.74
C LYS A 146 -16.84 -10.81 0.99
N TYR A 147 -17.02 -10.01 -0.06
CA TYR A 147 -17.53 -8.66 0.05
C TYR A 147 -19.00 -8.52 -0.31
N SER A 148 -19.58 -9.50 -1.03
CA SER A 148 -21.04 -9.63 -1.21
C SER A 148 -21.75 -10.08 0.06
N THR A 149 -21.04 -10.78 0.96
CA THR A 149 -21.58 -11.34 2.21
C THR A 149 -21.25 -10.52 3.46
N ALA A 150 -20.30 -9.58 3.39
CA ALA A 150 -19.87 -8.77 4.53
C ALA A 150 -20.60 -7.42 4.56
N ASN A 151 -21.69 -7.33 5.34
CA ASN A 151 -22.51 -6.12 5.40
C ASN A 151 -22.30 -5.24 6.64
N GLU A 152 -21.56 -5.65 7.68
CA GLU A 152 -21.38 -4.81 8.88
C GLU A 152 -19.93 -4.68 9.41
N ASP A 153 -19.06 -5.68 9.26
CA ASP A 153 -17.72 -5.67 9.88
C ASP A 153 -16.57 -5.14 9.00
N LEU A 154 -16.85 -4.71 7.77
CA LEU A 154 -15.81 -4.15 6.90
C LEU A 154 -15.42 -2.75 7.36
N ASN A 155 -14.11 -2.52 7.53
CA ASN A 155 -13.63 -1.17 7.79
C ASN A 155 -13.80 -0.31 6.52
N LEU A 156 -13.73 1.01 6.69
CA LEU A 156 -13.95 1.99 5.60
C LEU A 156 -13.09 1.70 4.36
N TYR A 157 -11.88 1.16 4.54
CA TYR A 157 -10.95 0.87 3.45
C TYR A 157 -11.38 -0.35 2.64
N GLU A 158 -11.86 -1.40 3.29
CA GLU A 158 -12.39 -2.58 2.63
C GLU A 158 -13.65 -2.23 1.82
N LYS A 159 -14.49 -1.31 2.30
CA LYS A 159 -15.65 -0.77 1.55
C LYS A 159 -15.23 0.01 0.29
N ASN A 160 -14.15 0.79 0.37
CA ASN A 160 -13.62 1.54 -0.76
C ASN A 160 -13.01 0.65 -1.85
N ALA A 161 -12.34 -0.43 -1.45
CA ALA A 161 -11.82 -1.46 -2.36
C ALA A 161 -12.95 -2.11 -3.18
N VAL A 162 -14.05 -2.46 -2.53
CA VAL A 162 -15.26 -3.02 -3.19
C VAL A 162 -15.84 -2.04 -4.17
N GLN A 163 -15.99 -0.77 -3.79
CA GLN A 163 -16.52 0.23 -4.68
C GLN A 163 -15.61 0.43 -5.89
N CYS A 164 -14.29 0.32 -5.72
CA CYS A 164 -13.33 0.39 -6.82
C CYS A 164 -13.44 -0.82 -7.76
N GLY A 165 -13.48 -2.05 -7.21
CA GLY A 165 -13.69 -3.28 -7.97
C GLY A 165 -15.03 -3.29 -8.73
N LEU A 166 -16.13 -2.91 -8.08
CA LEU A 166 -17.47 -2.81 -8.69
C LEU A 166 -17.57 -1.72 -9.77
N LYS A 167 -16.91 -0.56 -9.58
CA LYS A 167 -16.82 0.48 -10.61
C LYS A 167 -16.02 -0.02 -11.82
N THR A 168 -14.95 -0.77 -11.57
CA THR A 168 -14.09 -1.35 -12.60
C THR A 168 -14.84 -2.39 -13.43
N THR A 169 -15.52 -3.34 -12.78
CA THR A 169 -16.32 -4.36 -13.47
C THR A 169 -17.51 -3.75 -14.21
N LYS A 170 -18.19 -2.74 -13.65
CA LYS A 170 -19.23 -1.99 -14.40
C LYS A 170 -18.68 -1.26 -15.63
N LYS A 171 -17.47 -0.71 -15.54
CA LYS A 171 -16.82 -0.01 -16.66
C LYS A 171 -16.36 -1.00 -17.75
N GLU A 172 -15.85 -2.17 -17.39
CA GLU A 172 -15.50 -3.23 -18.34
C GLU A 172 -16.74 -3.88 -18.98
N VAL A 173 -17.80 -4.12 -18.20
CA VAL A 173 -19.09 -4.63 -18.73
C VAL A 173 -19.71 -3.61 -19.69
N SER A 174 -19.67 -2.31 -19.38
CA SER A 174 -20.18 -1.27 -20.30
C SER A 174 -19.31 -1.08 -21.55
N LEU A 175 -17.99 -1.23 -21.46
CA LEU A 175 -17.08 -1.24 -22.62
C LEU A 175 -17.30 -2.48 -23.50
N ASN A 176 -17.43 -3.67 -22.92
CA ASN A 176 -17.67 -4.91 -23.66
C ASN A 176 -19.08 -4.97 -24.27
N LEU A 177 -20.09 -4.42 -23.60
CA LEU A 177 -21.43 -4.23 -24.18
C LEU A 177 -21.41 -3.20 -25.32
N GLY A 178 -20.61 -2.14 -25.21
CA GLY A 178 -20.43 -1.16 -26.29
C GLY A 178 -19.74 -1.76 -27.52
N VAL A 179 -18.67 -2.54 -27.32
CA VAL A 179 -17.95 -3.23 -28.42
C VAL A 179 -18.81 -4.34 -29.02
N GLY A 180 -19.58 -5.07 -28.20
CA GLY A 180 -20.57 -6.06 -28.65
C GLY A 180 -21.68 -5.43 -29.50
N ALA A 181 -22.22 -4.29 -29.07
CA ALA A 181 -23.23 -3.55 -29.83
C ALA A 181 -22.67 -3.00 -31.15
N ILE A 182 -21.43 -2.50 -31.16
CA ILE A 182 -20.75 -2.03 -32.37
C ILE A 182 -20.51 -3.20 -33.35
N ASN A 183 -20.08 -4.36 -32.87
CA ASN A 183 -19.89 -5.55 -33.72
C ASN A 183 -21.21 -6.10 -34.27
N ILE A 184 -22.31 -6.02 -33.50
CA ILE A 184 -23.65 -6.37 -33.98
C ILE A 184 -24.14 -5.36 -35.03
N ILE A 185 -23.94 -4.05 -34.81
CA ILE A 185 -24.31 -3.01 -35.77
C ILE A 185 -23.49 -3.14 -37.07
N ILE A 186 -22.18 -3.42 -36.97
CA ILE A 186 -21.32 -3.68 -38.13
C ILE A 186 -21.75 -4.97 -38.85
N GLY A 187 -22.10 -6.04 -38.12
CA GLY A 187 -22.60 -7.29 -38.69
C GLY A 187 -23.95 -7.14 -39.40
N ILE A 188 -24.87 -6.36 -38.82
CA ILE A 188 -26.17 -6.05 -39.43
C ILE A 188 -25.96 -5.16 -40.67
N ALA A 189 -25.09 -4.15 -40.61
CA ALA A 189 -24.75 -3.32 -41.76
C ALA A 189 -24.10 -4.12 -42.91
N PHE A 190 -23.31 -5.16 -42.59
CA PHE A 190 -22.74 -6.07 -43.57
C PHE A 190 -23.79 -6.99 -44.22
N LEU A 191 -24.74 -7.49 -43.44
CA LEU A 191 -25.85 -8.31 -43.94
C LEU A 191 -26.83 -7.51 -44.82
N PHE A 192 -27.12 -6.26 -44.46
CA PHE A 192 -27.92 -5.36 -45.32
C PHE A 192 -27.20 -4.99 -46.62
N ARG A 193 -25.86 -4.93 -46.63
CA ARG A 193 -25.09 -4.69 -47.86
C ARG A 193 -25.07 -5.90 -48.80
N LEU A 194 -25.18 -7.11 -48.28
CA LEU A 194 -25.19 -8.35 -49.06
C LEU A 194 -26.58 -8.67 -49.64
N THR A 195 -27.67 -8.29 -48.95
CA THR A 195 -29.04 -8.50 -49.46
C THR A 195 -29.45 -7.46 -50.50
N PHE A 196 -28.86 -6.26 -50.49
CA PHE A 196 -29.15 -5.19 -51.46
C PHE A 196 -28.32 -5.24 -52.75
N TRP A 197 -27.39 -6.20 -52.87
CA TRP A 197 -26.57 -6.39 -54.09
C TRP A 197 -26.97 -7.65 -54.87
N MET A 198 -28.02 -8.34 -54.46
CA MET A 198 -28.54 -9.58 -55.08
C MET A 198 -30.03 -9.47 -55.49
N ILE A 199 -30.55 -8.25 -55.64
CA ILE A 199 -31.83 -7.92 -56.28
C ILE A 199 -31.54 -6.85 -57.33
#